data_AF-D9CI01-F1
#
_entry.id   AF-D9CI01-F1
#
_cell.length_a   1.000
_cell.length_b   1.000
_cell.length_c   1.000
_cell.angle_alpha   90.00
_cell.angle_beta   90.00
_cell.angle_gamma   90.00
#
_symmetry.space_group_name_H-M   'P 1'
#
loop_
_entity.id
_entity.type
_entity.pdbx_description
1 polymer ?
#
loop_
_entity_poly.entity_id
_entity_poly.type
_entity_poly.pdbx_seq_one_letter_code
_entity_poly.pdbx_strand_id
1 'polypeptide(L)'
;VWGFNDVTRPITGVYYQSWSGATATVNTGANGLGNFDRVVASAKAHGIRLIITLTNNWSDYGGMDVYTTQITGSPNHDVFYTNASVISAYKNYVKTFVGRYVNEPTVMAWELPNEP
;
A
#
# COMPACT_ATOMS: atom_id res chain seq x y z
N VAL A 1 0.61 1.89 12.40
CA VAL A 1 1.09 2.45 11.12
C VAL A 1 0.44 1.65 10.00
N TRP A 2 0.13 2.26 8.87
CA TRP A 2 -0.52 1.59 7.75
C TRP A 2 0.48 0.92 6.82
N GLY A 3 0.07 -0.13 6.13
CA GLY A 3 0.82 -0.75 5.03
C GLY A 3 0.51 -0.13 3.67
N PHE A 4 -0.12 1.05 3.64
CA PHE A 4 -0.44 1.84 2.45
C PHE A 4 -0.09 3.32 2.69
N ASN A 5 0.30 4.02 1.62
CA ASN A 5 0.49 5.47 1.57
C ASN A 5 0.73 5.87 0.10
N ASP A 6 -0.36 6.15 -0.60
CA ASP A 6 -0.39 6.46 -2.03
C ASP A 6 -0.30 7.97 -2.26
N VAL A 7 0.55 8.37 -3.22
CA VAL A 7 0.70 9.77 -3.66
C VAL A 7 0.65 9.86 -5.18
N THR A 8 0.22 10.99 -5.74
CA THR A 8 0.12 11.21 -7.21
C THR A 8 1.38 11.83 -7.82
N ARG A 9 2.45 11.91 -7.04
CA ARG A 9 3.83 12.20 -7.44
C ARG A 9 4.75 11.88 -6.25
N PRO A 10 6.02 11.54 -6.45
CA PRO A 10 6.98 11.48 -5.36
C PRO A 10 6.98 12.77 -4.52
N ILE A 11 7.00 12.62 -3.19
CA ILE A 11 7.02 13.74 -2.24
C ILE A 11 8.23 13.65 -1.31
N THR A 12 8.57 14.77 -0.68
CA THR A 12 9.45 14.77 0.49
C THR A 12 8.70 14.21 1.68
N GLY A 13 9.28 13.22 2.37
CA GLY A 13 8.64 12.50 3.46
C GLY A 13 8.36 11.04 3.10
N VAL A 14 7.53 10.38 3.92
CA VAL A 14 7.21 8.97 3.77
C VAL A 14 6.04 8.76 2.81
N TYR A 15 6.21 7.87 1.83
CA TYR A 15 5.17 7.37 0.94
C TYR A 15 5.55 6.00 0.40
N TYR A 16 4.59 5.12 0.11
CA TYR A 16 4.86 3.73 -0.29
C TYR A 16 4.59 3.46 -1.75
N GLN A 17 3.68 4.19 -2.38
CA GLN A 17 3.44 4.10 -3.81
C GLN A 17 3.21 5.48 -4.40
N SER A 18 3.82 5.75 -5.54
CA SER A 18 3.59 6.98 -6.31
C SER A 18 2.98 6.67 -7.67
N TRP A 19 2.06 7.52 -8.10
CA TRP A 19 1.40 7.43 -9.39
C TRP A 19 1.88 8.53 -10.33
N SER A 20 2.08 8.18 -11.60
CA SER A 20 2.31 9.12 -12.70
C SER A 20 1.33 8.77 -13.82
N GLY A 21 0.13 9.35 -13.73
CA GLY A 21 -1.03 8.84 -14.48
C GLY A 21 -1.33 7.40 -14.09
N ALA A 22 -1.72 6.55 -15.04
CA ALA A 22 -2.06 5.14 -14.80
C ALA A 22 -0.86 4.25 -14.38
N THR A 23 0.35 4.79 -14.26
CA THR A 23 1.55 4.04 -13.86
C THR A 23 1.84 4.22 -12.38
N ALA A 24 1.73 3.14 -11.62
CA ALA A 24 2.11 3.07 -10.20
C ALA A 24 3.56 2.59 -10.05
N THR A 25 4.28 3.18 -9.08
CA THR A 25 5.65 2.78 -8.70
C THR A 25 5.73 2.63 -7.19
N VAL A 26 6.11 1.45 -6.71
CA VAL A 26 6.32 1.20 -5.28
C VAL A 26 7.66 1.79 -4.85
N ASN A 27 7.66 2.67 -3.85
CA ASN A 27 8.86 3.23 -3.28
C ASN A 27 9.49 2.22 -2.30
N THR A 28 10.52 1.52 -2.73
CA THR A 28 11.27 0.57 -1.89
C THR A 28 12.45 1.22 -1.16
N GLY A 29 12.67 2.53 -1.34
CA GLY A 29 13.76 3.28 -0.74
C GLY A 29 13.58 3.57 0.75
N ALA A 30 14.52 4.32 1.32
CA ALA A 30 14.58 4.60 2.76
C ALA A 30 13.37 5.38 3.31
N ASN A 31 12.73 6.21 2.48
CA ASN A 31 11.50 6.91 2.82
C ASN A 31 10.23 6.20 2.32
N GLY A 32 10.37 4.97 1.82
CA GLY A 32 9.25 4.12 1.41
C GLY A 32 9.18 2.87 2.27
N LEU A 33 9.20 1.68 1.65
CA LEU A 33 9.17 0.43 2.39
C LEU A 33 10.38 0.24 3.31
N GLY A 34 11.51 0.90 3.04
CA GLY A 34 12.64 0.96 3.97
C GLY A 34 12.31 1.66 5.30
N ASN A 35 11.33 2.57 5.32
CA ASN A 35 10.80 3.12 6.57
C ASN A 35 9.94 2.09 7.31
N PHE A 36 9.16 1.28 6.58
CA PHE A 36 8.34 0.23 7.17
C PHE A 36 9.18 -0.93 7.74
N ASP A 37 10.37 -1.20 7.19
CA ASP A 37 11.33 -2.13 7.81
C ASP A 37 11.63 -1.76 9.28
N ARG A 38 11.72 -0.46 9.58
CA ARG A 38 11.99 0.02 10.95
C ARG A 38 10.82 -0.26 11.88
N VAL A 39 9.60 -0.19 11.36
CA VAL A 39 8.37 -0.56 12.09
C VAL A 39 8.41 -2.05 12.43
N VAL A 40 8.68 -2.89 11.44
CA VAL A 40 8.79 -4.35 11.62
C VAL A 40 9.91 -4.70 12.61
N ALA A 41 11.09 -4.10 12.46
CA ALA A 41 12.20 -4.30 13.37
C ALA A 41 11.87 -3.88 14.80
N SER A 42 11.19 -2.74 14.98
CA SER A 42 10.74 -2.28 16.30
C SER A 42 9.71 -3.23 16.89
N ALA A 43 8.70 -3.66 16.12
CA ALA A 43 7.69 -4.60 16.61
C ALA A 43 8.34 -5.93 17.07
N LYS A 44 9.27 -6.45 16.27
CA LYS A 44 10.06 -7.66 16.59
C LYS A 44 10.85 -7.51 17.88
N ALA A 45 11.56 -6.40 18.05
CA ALA A 45 12.35 -6.11 19.26
C ALA A 45 11.51 -6.04 20.54
N HIS A 46 10.20 -5.77 20.41
CA HIS A 46 9.28 -5.65 21.54
C HIS A 46 8.31 -6.84 21.64
N GLY A 47 8.48 -7.90 20.84
CA GLY A 47 7.59 -9.06 20.85
C GLY A 47 6.16 -8.77 20.39
N ILE A 48 5.95 -7.68 19.65
CA ILE A 48 4.65 -7.28 19.10
C ILE A 48 4.49 -7.90 17.71
N ARG A 49 3.31 -8.44 17.42
CA ARG A 49 2.96 -8.89 16.06
C ARG A 49 2.07 -7.89 15.34
N LEU A 50 2.20 -7.82 14.02
CA LEU A 50 1.55 -6.82 13.18
C LEU A 50 0.43 -7.44 12.33
N ILE A 51 -0.74 -6.79 12.33
CA ILE A 51 -1.66 -6.86 11.19
C ILE A 51 -1.29 -5.72 10.27
N ILE A 52 -1.07 -6.01 8.98
CA ILE A 52 -0.66 -5.01 8.00
C ILE A 52 -1.74 -4.89 6.94
N THR A 53 -2.40 -3.74 6.92
CA THR A 53 -3.43 -3.40 5.94
C THR A 53 -2.84 -2.80 4.67
N LEU A 54 -3.28 -3.27 3.50
CA LEU A 54 -2.60 -3.05 2.22
C LEU A 54 -3.22 -1.97 1.32
N THR A 55 -4.41 -1.49 1.63
CA THR A 55 -5.02 -0.27 1.04
C THR A 55 -6.07 0.30 1.99
N ASN A 56 -6.64 1.45 1.65
CA ASN A 56 -7.69 2.10 2.42
C ASN A 56 -8.97 2.25 1.59
N ASN A 57 -10.12 1.98 2.18
CA ASN A 57 -11.41 2.38 1.61
C ASN A 57 -11.52 3.91 1.52
N TRP A 58 -11.03 4.62 2.54
CA TRP A 58 -11.08 6.08 2.63
C TRP A 58 -9.92 6.76 1.90
N SER A 59 -10.02 8.08 1.74
CA SER A 59 -9.04 8.90 1.03
C SER A 59 -7.77 9.22 1.84
N ASP A 60 -7.76 8.94 3.14
CA ASP A 60 -6.59 9.13 3.99
C ASP A 60 -5.43 8.23 3.51
N TYR A 61 -4.28 8.86 3.29
CA TYR A 61 -3.10 8.23 2.69
C TYR A 61 -3.37 7.65 1.29
N GLY A 62 -4.33 8.23 0.56
CA GLY A 62 -4.68 7.90 -0.80
C GLY A 62 -5.88 6.96 -0.91
N GLY A 63 -5.67 5.65 -0.75
CA GLY A 63 -6.74 4.66 -0.78
C GLY A 63 -7.23 4.28 -2.19
N MET A 64 -8.35 3.56 -2.25
CA MET A 64 -8.92 2.99 -3.48
C MET A 64 -9.16 4.05 -4.57
N ASP A 65 -9.59 5.25 -4.17
CA ASP A 65 -9.92 6.33 -5.11
C ASP A 65 -8.72 6.84 -5.91
N VAL A 66 -7.50 6.71 -5.39
CA VAL A 66 -6.29 7.01 -6.16
C VAL A 66 -6.14 6.01 -7.31
N TYR A 67 -6.35 4.72 -7.06
CA TYR A 67 -6.25 3.69 -8.09
C TYR A 67 -7.32 3.91 -9.18
N THR A 68 -8.58 4.10 -8.77
CA THR A 68 -9.71 4.25 -9.71
C THR A 68 -9.54 5.52 -10.55
N THR A 69 -9.17 6.64 -9.93
CA THR A 69 -8.95 7.91 -10.64
C THR A 69 -7.77 7.83 -11.60
N GLN A 70 -6.61 7.29 -11.18
CA GLN A 70 -5.41 7.26 -12.02
C GLN A 70 -5.55 6.32 -13.22
N ILE A 71 -6.31 5.24 -13.09
CA ILE A 71 -6.43 4.20 -14.13
C ILE A 71 -7.65 4.43 -15.03
N THR A 72 -8.78 4.84 -14.45
CA THR A 72 -10.05 4.96 -15.20
C THR A 72 -10.40 6.40 -15.55
N GLY A 73 -9.72 7.38 -14.94
CA GLY A 73 -10.05 8.80 -15.08
C GLY A 73 -11.28 9.24 -14.28
N SER A 74 -11.85 8.36 -13.45
CA SER A 74 -13.03 8.63 -12.63
C SER A 74 -12.86 8.07 -11.21
N PRO A 75 -13.31 8.80 -10.16
CA PRO A 75 -13.27 8.32 -8.78
C PRO A 75 -14.45 7.38 -8.48
N ASN A 76 -14.87 6.54 -9.43
CA ASN A 76 -15.92 5.56 -9.17
C ASN A 76 -15.35 4.45 -8.27
N HIS A 77 -15.57 4.60 -6.97
CA HIS A 77 -14.99 3.78 -5.92
C HIS A 77 -15.11 2.27 -6.17
N ASP A 78 -16.31 1.79 -6.50
CA ASP A 78 -16.64 0.36 -6.63
C ASP A 78 -15.90 -0.34 -7.77
N VAL A 79 -15.37 0.43 -8.75
CA VAL A 79 -14.57 -0.17 -9.83
C VAL A 79 -13.21 -0.66 -9.34
N PHE A 80 -12.81 -0.32 -8.12
CA PHE A 80 -11.65 -0.94 -7.47
C PHE A 80 -11.77 -2.46 -7.42
N TYR A 81 -12.98 -2.98 -7.19
CA TYR A 81 -13.25 -4.40 -7.03
C TYR A 81 -13.53 -5.13 -8.36
N THR A 82 -13.77 -4.41 -9.46
CA THR A 82 -14.25 -5.02 -10.73
C THR A 82 -13.40 -4.67 -11.94
N ASN A 83 -12.69 -3.55 -11.95
CA ASN A 83 -11.85 -3.16 -13.08
C ASN A 83 -10.53 -3.96 -13.07
N ALA A 84 -10.28 -4.73 -14.13
CA ALA A 84 -9.12 -5.61 -14.22
C ALA A 84 -7.77 -4.86 -14.10
N SER A 85 -7.67 -3.65 -14.64
CA SER A 85 -6.45 -2.84 -14.56
C SER A 85 -6.21 -2.32 -13.14
N VAL A 86 -7.27 -1.91 -12.44
CA VAL A 86 -7.18 -1.49 -11.02
C VAL A 86 -6.77 -2.66 -10.13
N ILE A 87 -7.43 -3.81 -10.27
CA ILE A 87 -7.10 -5.03 -9.53
C ILE A 87 -5.64 -5.46 -9.80
N SER A 88 -5.19 -5.37 -11.05
CA SER A 88 -3.81 -5.68 -11.43
C SER A 88 -2.80 -4.76 -10.74
N ALA A 89 -3.05 -3.45 -10.72
CA ALA A 89 -2.21 -2.49 -10.03
C ALA A 89 -2.15 -2.76 -8.52
N TYR A 90 -3.28 -3.02 -7.87
CA TYR A 90 -3.31 -3.38 -6.44
C TYR A 90 -2.55 -4.68 -6.17
N LYS A 91 -2.75 -5.72 -6.97
CA LYS A 91 -2.00 -6.98 -6.85
C LYS A 91 -0.49 -6.80 -7.02
N ASN A 92 -0.04 -5.87 -7.86
CA ASN A 92 1.38 -5.55 -8.00
C ASN A 92 1.96 -4.88 -6.74
N TYR A 93 1.20 -3.98 -6.12
CA TYR A 93 1.55 -3.39 -4.82
C TYR A 93 1.66 -4.49 -3.74
N VAL A 94 0.61 -5.30 -3.61
CA VAL A 94 0.53 -6.44 -2.67
C VAL A 94 1.72 -7.37 -2.86
N LYS A 95 2.01 -7.78 -4.10
CA LYS A 95 3.14 -8.67 -4.41
C LYS A 95 4.47 -8.09 -3.94
N THR A 96 4.69 -6.79 -4.14
CA THR A 96 5.93 -6.12 -3.74
C THR A 96 6.04 -6.00 -2.22
N PHE A 97 4.97 -5.56 -1.56
CA PHE A 97 4.95 -5.34 -0.11
C PHE A 97 5.03 -6.67 0.64
N VAL A 98 4.14 -7.62 0.35
CA VAL A 98 4.11 -8.93 1.00
C VAL A 98 5.39 -9.70 0.69
N GLY A 99 5.89 -9.64 -0.56
CA GLY A 99 7.14 -10.30 -0.94
C GLY A 99 8.34 -9.85 -0.10
N ARG A 100 8.36 -8.60 0.36
CA ARG A 100 9.42 -8.06 1.23
C ARG A 100 9.43 -8.71 2.63
N TYR A 101 8.26 -9.11 3.15
CA TYR A 101 8.09 -9.61 4.52
C TYR A 101 7.54 -11.04 4.58
N VAL A 102 7.52 -11.77 3.47
CA VAL A 102 6.88 -13.10 3.36
C VAL A 102 7.40 -14.12 4.38
N ASN A 103 8.67 -13.99 4.79
CA ASN A 103 9.32 -14.87 5.77
C ASN A 103 9.47 -14.22 7.16
N GLU A 104 8.82 -13.09 7.43
CA GLU A 104 8.97 -12.36 8.68
C GLU A 104 7.88 -12.77 9.69
N PRO A 105 8.21 -13.54 10.74
CA PRO A 105 7.24 -14.04 11.73
C PRO A 105 6.58 -12.95 12.58
N THR A 106 7.13 -11.73 12.58
CA THR A 106 6.52 -10.56 13.23
C THR A 106 5.20 -10.16 12.57
N VAL A 107 4.97 -10.52 11.30
CA VAL A 107 3.68 -10.34 10.64
C VAL A 107 2.71 -11.44 11.10
N MET A 108 1.62 -11.03 11.75
CA MET A 108 0.53 -11.93 12.16
C MET A 108 -0.44 -12.19 11.03
N ALA A 109 -0.83 -11.13 10.31
CA ALA A 109 -1.83 -11.21 9.25
C ALA A 109 -1.65 -10.08 8.23
N TRP A 110 -2.14 -10.36 7.02
CA TRP A 110 -2.35 -9.38 5.97
C TRP A 110 -3.82 -9.03 5.91
N GLU A 111 -4.14 -7.75 6.01
CA GLU A 111 -5.49 -7.23 5.85
C GLU A 111 -5.58 -6.56 4.48
N LEU A 112 -6.64 -6.87 3.71
CA LEU A 112 -6.74 -6.45 2.31
C LEU A 112 -6.98 -4.93 2.23
N PRO A 113 -8.21 -4.42 2.43
CA PRO A 113 -8.41 -3.01 2.72
C PRO A 113 -8.82 -2.76 4.18
N ASN A 114 -8.53 -1.56 4.66
CA ASN A 114 -9.16 -1.00 5.84
C ASN A 114 -10.61 -0.64 5.49
N GLU A 115 -11.57 -1.19 6.24
CA GLU A 115 -13.01 -0.86 6.17
C GLU A 115 -13.63 -0.89 4.74
N PRO A 116 -13.56 -2.03 4.02
CA PRO A 116 -14.14 -2.19 2.68
C PRO A 116 -15.67 -2.04 2.62
#